data_AF-A0A955NUT7-F1
#
_entry.id   AF-A0A955NUT7-F1
#
_cell.length_a   1.000
_cell.length_b   1.000
_cell.length_c   1.000
_cell.angle_alpha   90.00
_cell.angle_beta   90.00
_cell.angle_gamma   90.00
#
_symmetry.space_group_name_H-M   'P 1'
#
loop_
_entity.id
_entity.type
_entity.pdbx_description
1 polymer ?
#
loop_
_entity_poly.entity_id
_entity_poly.type
_entity_poly.pdbx_seq_one_letter_code
_entity_poly.pdbx_strand_id
1 'polypeptide(L)'
;RERAEALVGDPRYKPVEERWRLSDDEKLYWKGDTSSDEITGHFFGYYHYNMLVAETEEEKKQVQDLVRRVTDYLIAGGFNLKDIDGTHTRWGVWAPEKLFEDLDWSAETPINCTELLSYLKTASVITSDAKYDRIYRQVAKEKGYLEQARAPMPNDPALWTHIDASLLTLTLHALLLSEEDPNYLEVYREGVRQWYEEIEDEDCPLFSFTCGAIADIDIDAEACVEFLRDAPLDLIEWTVDNSSREDVSLVRSPELDHWQLDRLLPPSERAVMRWDKNPWSAVRGFGGQVESTGVYWLLPYWMGRYYGFIGAAE
;
A
#
# COMPACT_ATOMS: atom_id res chain seq x y z
N ARG A 1 -17.15 17.55 24.26
CA ARG A 1 -16.92 18.77 23.46
C ARG A 1 -15.85 18.50 22.41
N GLU A 2 -14.65 18.08 22.82
CA GLU A 2 -13.56 17.67 21.91
C GLU A 2 -13.94 16.57 20.90
N ARG A 3 -14.67 15.51 21.30
CA ARG A 3 -15.11 14.47 20.34
C ARG A 3 -16.11 14.96 19.29
N ALA A 4 -17.02 15.85 19.69
CA ALA A 4 -18.01 16.40 18.77
C ALA A 4 -17.34 17.38 17.79
N GLU A 5 -16.37 18.17 18.27
CA GLU A 5 -15.56 19.04 17.43
C GLU A 5 -14.68 18.23 16.46
N ALA A 6 -14.10 17.11 16.91
CA ALA A 6 -13.35 16.19 16.05
C ALA A 6 -14.22 15.58 14.94
N LEU A 7 -15.44 15.13 15.25
CA LEU A 7 -16.39 14.60 14.27
C LEU A 7 -16.87 15.66 13.25
N VAL A 8 -16.92 16.93 13.66
CA VAL A 8 -17.24 18.04 12.73
C VAL A 8 -16.07 18.33 11.79
N GLY A 9 -14.83 18.22 12.29
CA GLY A 9 -13.63 18.43 11.47
C GLY A 9 -13.29 17.26 10.56
N ASP A 10 -13.66 16.05 10.97
CA ASP A 10 -13.39 14.80 10.25
C ASP A 10 -14.56 13.82 10.47
N PRO A 11 -15.49 13.71 9.50
CA PRO A 11 -16.63 12.80 9.57
C PRO A 11 -16.25 11.32 9.76
N ARG A 12 -15.01 10.95 9.41
CA ARG A 12 -14.47 9.58 9.52
C ARG A 12 -13.73 9.34 10.83
N TYR A 13 -13.67 10.34 11.72
CA TYR A 13 -12.96 10.22 12.98
C TYR A 13 -13.55 9.12 13.86
N LYS A 14 -12.75 8.07 14.11
CA LYS A 14 -13.06 7.02 15.08
C LYS A 14 -12.27 7.26 16.39
N PRO A 15 -12.93 7.48 17.54
CA PRO A 15 -12.23 7.61 18.81
C PRO A 15 -11.73 6.26 19.31
N VAL A 16 -10.44 6.17 19.60
CA VAL A 16 -9.79 4.95 20.12
C VAL A 16 -9.05 5.30 21.40
N GLU A 17 -9.67 5.02 22.55
CA GLU A 17 -9.09 5.37 23.85
C GLU A 17 -7.87 4.49 24.19
N GLU A 18 -7.97 3.20 23.88
CA GLU A 18 -6.90 2.22 24.09
C GLU A 18 -6.57 1.58 22.75
N ARG A 19 -5.36 1.84 22.23
CA ARG A 19 -4.92 1.28 20.95
C ARG A 19 -4.27 -0.09 21.08
N TRP A 20 -3.60 -0.35 22.20
CA TRP A 20 -2.88 -1.61 22.45
C TRP A 20 -3.44 -2.27 23.69
N ARG A 21 -3.95 -3.49 23.56
CA ARG A 21 -4.58 -4.27 24.63
C ARG A 21 -3.79 -5.54 24.87
N LEU A 22 -3.54 -5.88 26.13
CA LEU A 22 -2.92 -7.17 26.45
C LEU A 22 -3.83 -8.33 26.02
N SER A 23 -3.23 -9.40 25.51
CA SER A 23 -3.90 -10.68 25.34
C SER A 23 -4.32 -11.26 26.70
N ASP A 24 -5.30 -12.16 26.70
CA ASP A 24 -5.79 -12.82 27.93
C ASP A 24 -4.67 -13.54 28.72
N ASP A 25 -3.63 -14.00 28.02
CA ASP A 25 -2.44 -14.62 28.63
C ASP A 25 -1.31 -13.63 28.94
N GLU A 26 -1.52 -12.34 28.70
CA GLU A 26 -0.60 -11.21 28.94
C GLU A 26 0.74 -11.31 28.20
N LYS A 27 0.83 -12.15 27.15
CA LYS A 27 2.08 -12.33 26.38
C LYS A 27 2.17 -11.47 25.14
N LEU A 28 1.04 -11.03 24.60
CA LEU A 28 0.96 -10.28 23.36
C LEU A 28 0.15 -9.01 23.57
N TYR A 29 0.37 -8.04 22.70
CA TYR A 29 -0.50 -6.89 22.56
C TYR A 29 -1.30 -7.01 21.26
N TRP A 30 -2.62 -6.87 21.38
CA TRP A 30 -3.53 -6.70 20.27
C TRP A 30 -3.69 -5.22 19.97
N LYS A 31 -3.45 -4.85 18.72
CA LYS A 31 -3.76 -3.53 18.21
C LYS A 31 -5.27 -3.45 17.92
N GLY A 32 -5.94 -2.43 18.43
CA GLY A 32 -7.25 -1.99 17.97
C GLY A 32 -7.13 -0.87 16.95
N ASP A 33 -8.19 -0.64 16.19
CA ASP A 33 -8.24 0.33 15.09
C ASP A 33 -7.10 0.14 14.08
N THR A 34 -6.87 -1.13 13.71
CA THR A 34 -5.92 -1.53 12.68
C THR A 34 -6.29 -0.91 11.34
N SER A 35 -5.29 -0.36 10.67
CA SER A 35 -5.46 0.36 9.41
C SER A 35 -5.54 -0.61 8.22
N SER A 36 -6.07 -0.15 7.08
CA SER A 36 -6.20 -0.96 5.86
C SER A 36 -4.84 -1.43 5.36
N ASP A 37 -3.87 -0.53 5.30
CA ASP A 37 -2.49 -0.76 4.87
C ASP A 37 -1.78 -1.93 5.59
N GLU A 38 -2.09 -2.15 6.87
CA GLU A 38 -1.58 -3.30 7.62
C GLU A 38 -2.14 -4.62 7.10
N ILE A 39 -3.44 -4.67 6.76
CA ILE A 39 -4.07 -5.85 6.15
C ILE A 39 -3.50 -6.07 4.74
N THR A 40 -3.27 -5.00 3.98
CA THR A 40 -2.65 -5.06 2.65
C THR A 40 -1.26 -5.66 2.71
N GLY A 41 -0.41 -5.18 3.62
CA GLY A 41 0.92 -5.73 3.87
C GLY A 41 0.88 -7.19 4.32
N HIS A 42 -0.10 -7.57 5.13
CA HIS A 42 -0.31 -8.97 5.52
C HIS A 42 -0.64 -9.85 4.32
N PHE A 43 -1.59 -9.47 3.45
CA PHE A 43 -1.93 -10.25 2.27
C PHE A 43 -0.78 -10.32 1.25
N PHE A 44 -0.03 -9.23 1.06
CA PHE A 44 1.21 -9.23 0.29
C PHE A 44 2.22 -10.24 0.85
N GLY A 45 2.43 -10.24 2.17
CA GLY A 45 3.32 -11.17 2.85
C GLY A 45 2.85 -12.62 2.76
N TYR A 46 1.56 -12.88 2.95
CA TYR A 46 0.97 -14.22 2.83
C TYR A 46 1.13 -14.79 1.41
N TYR A 47 0.91 -13.96 0.39
CA TYR A 47 1.11 -14.32 -1.00
C TYR A 47 2.55 -14.75 -1.27
N HIS A 48 3.53 -13.90 -0.97
CA HIS A 48 4.93 -14.19 -1.24
C HIS A 48 5.47 -15.33 -0.38
N TYR A 49 5.06 -15.43 0.89
CA TYR A 49 5.45 -16.56 1.73
C TYR A 49 4.94 -17.87 1.14
N ASN A 50 3.68 -17.94 0.71
CA ASN A 50 3.13 -19.15 0.10
C ASN A 50 3.80 -19.49 -1.24
N MET A 51 4.15 -18.48 -2.05
CA MET A 51 4.74 -18.70 -3.37
C MET A 51 6.24 -19.02 -3.35
N LEU A 52 6.99 -18.43 -2.42
CA LEU A 52 8.46 -18.41 -2.47
C LEU A 52 9.14 -19.07 -1.27
N VAL A 53 8.46 -19.20 -0.13
CA VAL A 53 9.10 -19.61 1.13
C VAL A 53 8.56 -20.94 1.66
N ALA A 54 7.24 -21.16 1.60
CA ALA A 54 6.62 -22.37 2.13
C ALA A 54 6.97 -23.60 1.28
N GLU A 55 7.85 -24.46 1.79
CA GLU A 55 8.32 -25.68 1.10
C GLU A 55 7.49 -26.91 1.48
N THR A 56 7.08 -26.97 2.75
CA THR A 56 6.36 -28.11 3.33
C THR A 56 4.84 -27.95 3.24
N GLU A 57 4.11 -29.07 3.25
CA GLU A 57 2.65 -29.04 3.32
C GLU A 57 2.16 -28.43 4.63
N GLU A 58 2.90 -28.61 5.73
CA GLU A 58 2.62 -28.00 7.02
C GLU A 58 2.73 -26.47 6.98
N GLU A 59 3.79 -25.91 6.36
CA GLU A 59 3.94 -24.45 6.21
C GLU A 59 2.85 -23.86 5.31
N LYS A 60 2.55 -24.53 4.18
CA LYS A 60 1.45 -24.12 3.29
C LYS A 60 0.10 -24.17 4.00
N LYS A 61 -0.14 -25.19 4.82
CA LYS A 61 -1.35 -25.31 5.65
C LYS A 61 -1.49 -24.14 6.61
N GLN A 62 -0.40 -23.72 7.26
CA GLN A 62 -0.43 -22.61 8.23
C GLN A 62 -0.83 -21.28 7.56
N VAL A 63 -0.23 -20.94 6.43
CA VAL A 63 -0.59 -19.71 5.69
C VAL A 63 -2.00 -19.80 5.11
N GLN A 64 -2.40 -20.96 4.57
CA GLN A 64 -3.78 -21.19 4.11
C GLN A 64 -4.81 -20.96 5.20
N ASP A 65 -4.58 -21.51 6.41
CA ASP A 65 -5.51 -21.37 7.53
C ASP A 65 -5.56 -19.92 8.03
N LEU A 66 -4.44 -19.19 8.00
CA LEU A 66 -4.41 -17.76 8.35
C LEU A 66 -5.18 -16.91 7.35
N VAL A 67 -4.90 -17.08 6.06
CA VAL A 67 -5.60 -16.38 4.97
C VAL A 67 -7.10 -16.66 5.01
N ARG A 68 -7.50 -17.92 5.23
CA ARG A 68 -8.91 -18.31 5.40
C ARG A 68 -9.56 -17.56 6.56
N ARG A 69 -8.94 -17.55 7.74
CA ARG A 69 -9.49 -16.86 8.93
C ARG A 69 -9.69 -15.37 8.68
N VAL A 70 -8.69 -14.69 8.13
CA VAL A 70 -8.77 -13.24 7.87
C VAL A 70 -9.82 -12.94 6.81
N THR A 71 -9.80 -13.66 5.69
CA THR A 71 -10.73 -13.42 4.57
C THR A 71 -12.17 -13.73 4.98
N ASP A 72 -12.41 -14.81 5.73
CA ASP A 72 -13.74 -15.16 6.23
C ASP A 72 -14.26 -14.14 7.23
N TYR A 73 -13.38 -13.58 8.07
CA TYR A 73 -13.72 -12.49 8.97
C TYR A 73 -14.16 -11.24 8.21
N LEU A 74 -13.42 -10.84 7.16
CA LEU A 74 -13.79 -9.72 6.31
C LEU A 74 -15.14 -9.97 5.63
N ILE A 75 -15.34 -11.14 5.00
CA ILE A 75 -16.61 -11.50 4.33
C ILE A 75 -17.79 -11.45 5.33
N ALA A 76 -17.65 -12.05 6.51
CA ALA A 76 -18.67 -12.03 7.55
C ALA A 76 -18.91 -10.61 8.12
N GLY A 77 -17.90 -9.75 8.04
CA GLY A 77 -17.94 -8.34 8.38
C GLY A 77 -18.63 -7.45 7.35
N GLY A 78 -19.09 -7.99 6.21
CA GLY A 78 -19.58 -7.20 5.08
C GLY A 78 -18.43 -6.52 4.31
N PHE A 79 -17.26 -7.14 4.30
CA PHE A 79 -15.99 -6.60 3.80
C PHE A 79 -15.44 -5.41 4.59
N ASN A 80 -15.82 -5.27 5.86
CA ASN A 80 -15.17 -4.34 6.77
C ASN A 80 -14.30 -5.09 7.77
N LEU A 81 -13.13 -4.52 8.11
CA LEU A 81 -12.38 -4.96 9.27
C LEU A 81 -13.10 -4.46 10.51
N LYS A 82 -13.93 -5.31 11.10
CA LYS A 82 -14.61 -4.97 12.36
C LYS A 82 -13.60 -4.96 13.51
N ASP A 83 -13.76 -3.99 14.39
CA ASP A 83 -13.02 -3.87 15.64
C ASP A 83 -13.83 -4.48 16.79
N ILE A 84 -13.27 -4.46 18.00
CA ILE A 84 -13.88 -5.03 19.21
C ILE A 84 -15.23 -4.40 19.59
N ASP A 85 -15.52 -3.20 19.09
CA ASP A 85 -16.78 -2.49 19.29
C ASP A 85 -17.88 -2.94 18.30
N GLY A 86 -17.55 -3.88 17.39
CA GLY A 86 -18.45 -4.41 16.37
C GLY A 86 -18.62 -3.53 15.13
N THR A 87 -17.96 -2.37 15.10
CA THR A 87 -17.95 -1.42 13.97
C THR A 87 -16.63 -1.53 13.20
N HIS A 88 -16.60 -1.05 11.97
CA HIS A 88 -15.35 -1.06 11.18
C HIS A 88 -14.25 -0.24 11.86
N THR A 89 -12.98 -0.63 11.68
CA THR A 89 -11.83 0.23 11.99
C THR A 89 -11.90 1.50 11.14
N ARG A 90 -11.18 2.54 11.55
CA ARG A 90 -11.20 3.83 10.86
C ARG A 90 -10.91 3.72 9.38
N TRP A 91 -9.98 2.84 8.97
CA TRP A 91 -9.53 2.72 7.58
C TRP A 91 -9.83 1.38 6.92
N GLY A 92 -10.12 0.32 7.69
CA GLY A 92 -10.42 -1.01 7.15
C GLY A 92 -11.85 -1.13 6.63
N VAL A 93 -12.15 -0.40 5.56
CA VAL A 93 -13.48 -0.31 4.95
C VAL A 93 -13.42 -0.70 3.48
N TRP A 94 -14.02 -1.85 3.16
CA TRP A 94 -14.17 -2.34 1.79
C TRP A 94 -15.60 -2.74 1.48
N ALA A 95 -16.56 -2.25 2.25
CA ALA A 95 -17.98 -2.54 2.03
C ALA A 95 -18.54 -1.71 0.85
N PRO A 96 -19.28 -2.32 -0.11
CA PRO A 96 -19.85 -1.60 -1.25
C PRO A 96 -20.75 -0.41 -0.84
N GLU A 97 -21.57 -0.57 0.19
CA GLU A 97 -22.44 0.51 0.69
C GLU A 97 -21.65 1.70 1.25
N LYS A 98 -20.40 1.51 1.67
CA LYS A 98 -19.52 2.62 2.05
C LYS A 98 -18.87 3.23 0.84
N LEU A 99 -18.20 2.43 0.02
CA LEU A 99 -17.40 2.94 -1.09
C LEU A 99 -18.23 3.60 -2.21
N PHE A 100 -19.50 3.22 -2.38
CA PHE A 100 -20.33 3.74 -3.48
C PHE A 100 -21.50 4.64 -3.05
N GLU A 101 -21.87 4.65 -1.77
CA GLU A 101 -23.01 5.45 -1.29
C GLU A 101 -22.61 6.54 -0.26
N ASP A 102 -21.40 6.48 0.28
CA ASP A 102 -20.88 7.41 1.30
C ASP A 102 -19.74 8.25 0.72
N LEU A 103 -20.01 9.55 0.47
CA LEU A 103 -19.07 10.45 -0.20
C LEU A 103 -17.78 10.69 0.59
N ASP A 104 -17.78 10.45 1.91
CA ASP A 104 -16.60 10.58 2.75
C ASP A 104 -15.50 9.56 2.36
N TRP A 105 -15.85 8.49 1.64
CA TRP A 105 -14.93 7.44 1.17
C TRP A 105 -14.50 7.61 -0.29
N SER A 106 -14.95 8.67 -0.96
CA SER A 106 -14.71 8.85 -2.40
C SER A 106 -13.23 8.89 -2.78
N ALA A 107 -12.35 9.37 -1.89
CA ALA A 107 -10.90 9.37 -2.11
C ALA A 107 -10.33 7.95 -2.09
N GLU A 108 -10.76 7.12 -1.13
CA GLU A 108 -10.25 5.77 -0.92
C GLU A 108 -10.97 4.71 -1.79
N THR A 109 -12.12 5.01 -2.38
CA THR A 109 -12.91 4.05 -3.17
C THR A 109 -12.09 3.30 -4.24
N PRO A 110 -11.28 3.97 -5.08
CA PRO A 110 -10.50 3.29 -6.11
C PRO A 110 -9.50 2.27 -5.52
N ILE A 111 -8.70 2.70 -4.54
CA ILE A 111 -7.68 1.88 -3.91
C ILE A 111 -8.30 0.77 -3.07
N ASN A 112 -9.29 1.06 -2.23
CA ASN A 112 -9.95 0.07 -1.37
C ASN A 112 -10.66 -1.01 -2.22
N CYS A 113 -11.29 -0.64 -3.35
CA CYS A 113 -11.81 -1.65 -4.27
C CYS A 113 -10.71 -2.59 -4.78
N THR A 114 -9.55 -2.04 -5.12
CA THR A 114 -8.39 -2.80 -5.62
C THR A 114 -7.81 -3.70 -4.53
N GLU A 115 -7.72 -3.22 -3.28
CA GLU A 115 -7.30 -3.98 -2.11
C GLU A 115 -8.17 -5.22 -1.88
N LEU A 116 -9.50 -5.05 -1.83
CA LEU A 116 -10.40 -6.18 -1.61
C LEU A 116 -10.29 -7.23 -2.72
N LEU A 117 -10.17 -6.79 -3.97
CA LEU A 117 -9.94 -7.69 -5.09
C LEU A 117 -8.66 -8.50 -4.89
N SER A 118 -7.58 -7.86 -4.46
CA SER A 118 -6.31 -8.53 -4.16
C SER A 118 -6.43 -9.54 -3.02
N TYR A 119 -7.15 -9.21 -1.95
CA TYR A 119 -7.36 -10.12 -0.81
C TYR A 119 -8.10 -11.38 -1.23
N LEU A 120 -9.20 -11.21 -1.98
CA LEU A 120 -10.02 -12.33 -2.43
C LEU A 120 -9.28 -13.17 -3.47
N LYS A 121 -8.50 -12.56 -4.37
CA LYS A 121 -7.64 -13.29 -5.32
C LYS A 121 -6.56 -14.08 -4.59
N THR A 122 -5.87 -13.46 -3.65
CA THR A 122 -4.87 -14.11 -2.78
C THR A 122 -5.48 -15.30 -2.05
N ALA A 123 -6.65 -15.12 -1.43
CA ALA A 123 -7.37 -16.17 -0.73
C ALA A 123 -7.77 -17.32 -1.67
N SER A 124 -8.26 -17.01 -2.86
CA SER A 124 -8.61 -18.01 -3.87
C SER A 124 -7.40 -18.85 -4.27
N VAL A 125 -6.26 -18.21 -4.56
CA VAL A 125 -5.05 -18.88 -5.05
C VAL A 125 -4.41 -19.73 -3.96
N ILE A 126 -4.22 -19.16 -2.76
CA ILE A 126 -3.54 -19.85 -1.65
C ILE A 126 -4.37 -21.04 -1.16
N THR A 127 -5.69 -20.86 -0.99
CA THR A 127 -6.55 -21.89 -0.40
C THR A 127 -7.16 -22.86 -1.39
N SER A 128 -7.18 -22.51 -2.68
CA SER A 128 -7.91 -23.23 -3.75
C SER A 128 -9.41 -23.42 -3.47
N ASP A 129 -10.00 -22.65 -2.54
CA ASP A 129 -11.43 -22.70 -2.25
C ASP A 129 -12.21 -21.83 -3.24
N ALA A 130 -13.03 -22.49 -4.07
CA ALA A 130 -13.86 -21.83 -5.09
C ALA A 130 -14.86 -20.79 -4.54
N LYS A 131 -15.10 -20.76 -3.23
CA LYS A 131 -15.87 -19.69 -2.58
C LYS A 131 -15.24 -18.32 -2.83
N TYR A 132 -13.92 -18.20 -2.69
CA TYR A 132 -13.25 -16.90 -2.78
C TYR A 132 -13.23 -16.37 -4.21
N ASP A 133 -12.95 -17.21 -5.22
CA ASP A 133 -13.07 -16.77 -6.62
C ASP A 133 -14.50 -16.34 -6.96
N ARG A 134 -15.52 -17.09 -6.49
CA ARG A 134 -16.91 -16.70 -6.72
C ARG A 134 -17.23 -15.32 -6.15
N ILE A 135 -16.82 -15.04 -4.92
CA ILE A 135 -17.03 -13.73 -4.27
C ILE A 135 -16.22 -12.65 -4.99
N TYR A 136 -14.97 -12.93 -5.33
CA TYR A 136 -14.11 -12.05 -6.12
C TYR A 136 -14.76 -11.63 -7.44
N ARG A 137 -15.25 -12.59 -8.23
CA ARG A 137 -15.94 -12.32 -9.50
C ARG A 137 -17.24 -11.54 -9.28
N GLN A 138 -17.96 -11.85 -8.20
CA GLN A 138 -19.20 -11.16 -7.84
C GLN A 138 -18.95 -9.69 -7.53
N VAL A 139 -18.03 -9.36 -6.62
CA VAL A 139 -17.75 -7.96 -6.25
C VAL A 139 -17.13 -7.19 -7.42
N ALA A 140 -16.24 -7.84 -8.18
CA ALA A 140 -15.63 -7.25 -9.36
C ALA A 140 -16.66 -6.76 -10.38
N LYS A 141 -17.63 -7.62 -10.74
CA LYS A 141 -18.63 -7.33 -11.79
C LYS A 141 -19.89 -6.66 -11.27
N GLU A 142 -20.52 -7.22 -10.24
CA GLU A 142 -21.85 -6.78 -9.80
C GLU A 142 -21.79 -5.52 -8.93
N LYS A 143 -20.64 -5.25 -8.29
CA LYS A 143 -20.44 -4.09 -7.41
C LYS A 143 -19.52 -3.03 -8.01
N GLY A 144 -19.00 -3.24 -9.22
CA GLY A 144 -18.18 -2.24 -9.93
C GLY A 144 -16.73 -2.14 -9.46
N TYR A 145 -16.25 -3.06 -8.62
CA TYR A 145 -14.88 -3.00 -8.06
C TYR A 145 -13.83 -3.12 -9.17
N LEU A 146 -14.10 -3.87 -10.23
CA LEU A 146 -13.17 -4.02 -11.34
C LEU A 146 -12.97 -2.69 -12.08
N GLU A 147 -14.03 -1.89 -12.23
CA GLU A 147 -13.92 -0.60 -12.91
C GLU A 147 -13.13 0.41 -12.08
N GLN A 148 -13.28 0.38 -10.75
CA GLN A 148 -12.46 1.16 -9.84
C GLN A 148 -10.97 0.78 -9.95
N ALA A 149 -10.66 -0.50 -10.13
CA ALA A 149 -9.29 -0.97 -10.31
C ALA A 149 -8.64 -0.62 -11.68
N ARG A 150 -9.41 -0.05 -12.63
CA ARG A 150 -8.87 0.47 -13.90
C ARG A 150 -8.10 1.78 -13.71
N ALA A 151 -8.45 2.54 -12.68
CA ALA A 151 -7.78 3.79 -12.29
C ALA A 151 -7.70 3.83 -10.76
N PRO A 152 -6.83 3.02 -10.15
CA PRO A 152 -6.81 2.82 -8.70
C PRO A 152 -6.28 4.04 -7.93
N MET A 153 -5.73 5.04 -8.62
CA MET A 153 -5.36 6.34 -8.05
C MET A 153 -6.34 7.43 -8.52
N PRO A 154 -6.76 8.35 -7.62
CA PRO A 154 -7.57 9.50 -8.02
C PRO A 154 -6.75 10.48 -8.86
N ASN A 155 -7.35 11.03 -9.91
CA ASN A 155 -6.75 12.09 -10.74
C ASN A 155 -6.90 13.50 -10.13
N ASP A 156 -7.71 13.66 -9.08
CA ASP A 156 -7.86 14.94 -8.39
C ASP A 156 -6.68 15.12 -7.42
N PRO A 157 -5.83 16.15 -7.60
CA PRO A 157 -4.69 16.39 -6.73
C PRO A 157 -5.06 16.59 -5.25
N ALA A 158 -6.31 16.97 -4.96
CA ALA A 158 -6.79 17.10 -3.58
C ALA A 158 -7.06 15.76 -2.89
N LEU A 159 -7.21 14.68 -3.66
CA LEU A 159 -7.47 13.32 -3.17
C LEU A 159 -6.25 12.41 -3.30
N TRP A 160 -5.22 12.88 -4.01
CA TRP A 160 -4.02 12.11 -4.30
C TRP A 160 -3.07 12.09 -3.09
N THR A 161 -2.54 10.91 -2.75
CA THR A 161 -1.55 10.76 -1.68
C THR A 161 -0.45 9.77 -2.05
N HIS A 162 0.79 10.02 -1.60
CA HIS A 162 1.88 9.03 -1.68
C HIS A 162 1.60 7.75 -0.88
N ILE A 163 0.72 7.80 0.12
CA ILE A 163 0.35 6.61 0.91
C ILE A 163 -0.36 5.60 0.00
N ASP A 164 -1.39 6.02 -0.71
CA ASP A 164 -2.17 5.16 -1.61
C ASP A 164 -1.32 4.66 -2.79
N ALA A 165 -0.45 5.53 -3.32
CA ALA A 165 0.51 5.15 -4.35
C ALA A 165 1.44 4.03 -3.86
N SER A 166 1.99 4.16 -2.64
CA SER A 166 2.85 3.11 -2.08
C SER A 166 2.10 1.80 -1.83
N LEU A 167 0.82 1.89 -1.50
CA LEU A 167 -0.04 0.77 -1.15
C LEU A 167 -0.35 -0.11 -2.36
N LEU A 168 -0.48 0.48 -3.55
CA LEU A 168 -0.69 -0.26 -4.79
C LEU A 168 0.42 -1.25 -5.10
N THR A 169 1.66 -0.91 -4.76
CA THR A 169 2.80 -1.82 -4.83
C THR A 169 2.50 -3.16 -4.14
N LEU A 170 1.82 -3.14 -2.99
CA LEU A 170 1.51 -4.34 -2.22
C LEU A 170 0.29 -5.08 -2.76
N THR A 171 -0.68 -4.33 -3.29
CA THR A 171 -1.98 -4.86 -3.73
C THR A 171 -1.90 -5.61 -5.06
N LEU A 172 -1.11 -5.14 -6.02
CA LEU A 172 -1.22 -5.58 -7.42
C LEU A 172 -0.62 -6.96 -7.71
N HIS A 173 0.27 -7.46 -6.85
CA HIS A 173 1.01 -8.71 -7.06
C HIS A 173 0.09 -9.91 -7.30
N ALA A 174 -0.83 -10.19 -6.38
CA ALA A 174 -1.73 -11.33 -6.52
C ALA A 174 -2.67 -11.20 -7.72
N LEU A 175 -3.08 -9.98 -8.05
CA LEU A 175 -3.96 -9.67 -9.18
C LEU A 175 -3.27 -9.94 -10.52
N LEU A 176 -2.08 -9.38 -10.74
CA LEU A 176 -1.36 -9.50 -12.01
C LEU A 176 -0.70 -10.88 -12.22
N LEU A 177 -0.18 -11.49 -11.15
CA LEU A 177 0.55 -12.75 -11.25
C LEU A 177 -0.36 -13.99 -11.22
N SER A 178 -1.62 -13.86 -10.80
CA SER A 178 -2.50 -15.01 -10.58
C SER A 178 -3.88 -14.91 -11.26
N GLU A 179 -4.18 -13.82 -11.97
CA GLU A 179 -5.40 -13.71 -12.76
C GLU A 179 -5.26 -14.45 -14.10
N GLU A 180 -6.26 -15.27 -14.43
CA GLU A 180 -6.29 -16.08 -15.65
C GLU A 180 -7.28 -15.56 -16.70
N ASP A 181 -8.29 -14.77 -16.29
CA ASP A 181 -9.25 -14.15 -17.20
C ASP A 181 -8.59 -12.94 -17.87
N PRO A 182 -8.33 -12.99 -19.20
CA PRO A 182 -7.64 -11.92 -19.90
C PRO A 182 -8.38 -10.57 -19.83
N ASN A 183 -9.70 -10.56 -19.62
CA ASN A 183 -10.45 -9.32 -19.49
C ASN A 183 -10.17 -8.61 -18.16
N TYR A 184 -9.97 -9.37 -17.08
CA TYR A 184 -9.61 -8.81 -15.79
C TYR A 184 -8.15 -8.37 -15.79
N LEU A 185 -7.27 -9.19 -16.37
CA LEU A 185 -5.86 -8.90 -16.46
C LEU A 185 -5.58 -7.60 -17.24
N GLU A 186 -6.33 -7.34 -18.32
CA GLU A 186 -6.20 -6.07 -19.05
C GLU A 186 -6.58 -4.87 -18.18
N VAL A 187 -7.68 -4.97 -17.40
CA VAL A 187 -8.08 -3.89 -16.48
C VAL A 187 -6.99 -3.61 -15.44
N TYR A 188 -6.40 -4.65 -14.85
CA TYR A 188 -5.32 -4.47 -13.89
C TYR A 188 -4.07 -3.86 -14.54
N ARG A 189 -3.73 -4.25 -15.77
CA ARG A 189 -2.63 -3.63 -16.52
C ARG A 189 -2.89 -2.16 -16.82
N GLU A 190 -4.10 -1.80 -17.20
CA GLU A 190 -4.50 -0.39 -17.36
C GLU A 190 -4.33 0.37 -16.03
N GLY A 191 -4.80 -0.20 -14.92
CA GLY A 191 -4.64 0.42 -13.60
C GLY A 191 -3.19 0.61 -13.16
N VAL A 192 -2.32 -0.37 -13.41
CA VAL A 192 -0.89 -0.22 -13.08
C VAL A 192 -0.20 0.81 -13.96
N ARG A 193 -0.55 0.90 -15.25
CA ARG A 193 -0.03 1.96 -16.13
C ARG A 193 -0.47 3.33 -15.65
N GLN A 194 -1.76 3.51 -15.35
CA GLN A 194 -2.29 4.78 -14.82
C GLN A 194 -1.60 5.18 -13.51
N TRP A 195 -1.37 4.23 -12.60
CA TRP A 195 -0.65 4.51 -11.37
C TRP A 195 0.82 4.86 -11.64
N TYR A 196 1.52 4.08 -12.46
CA TYR A 196 2.96 4.25 -12.68
C TYR A 196 3.30 5.55 -13.42
N GLU A 197 2.48 5.97 -14.40
CA GLU A 197 2.63 7.25 -15.11
C GLU A 197 2.68 8.45 -14.15
N GLU A 198 2.03 8.37 -12.98
CA GLU A 198 2.02 9.46 -11.98
C GLU A 198 3.28 9.49 -11.09
N ILE A 199 4.06 8.40 -11.04
CA ILE A 199 5.19 8.23 -10.11
C ILE A 199 6.50 7.85 -10.81
N GLU A 200 6.51 7.72 -12.14
CA GLU A 200 7.68 7.26 -12.90
C GLU A 200 8.89 8.18 -12.71
N ASP A 201 8.66 9.49 -12.60
CA ASP A 201 9.69 10.52 -12.38
C ASP A 201 10.35 10.47 -10.99
N GLU A 202 9.89 9.59 -10.09
CA GLU A 202 10.46 9.47 -8.75
C GLU A 202 11.65 8.49 -8.66
N ASP A 203 11.88 7.69 -9.71
CA ASP A 203 12.88 6.62 -9.77
C ASP A 203 12.87 5.70 -8.54
N CYS A 204 11.68 5.53 -7.95
CA CYS A 204 11.49 4.76 -6.72
C CYS A 204 11.78 3.27 -6.99
N PRO A 205 12.84 2.67 -6.41
CA PRO A 205 13.21 1.30 -6.72
C PRO A 205 12.12 0.29 -6.36
N LEU A 206 11.34 0.56 -5.30
CA LEU A 206 10.24 -0.33 -4.92
C LEU A 206 9.12 -0.34 -5.98
N PHE A 207 8.75 0.83 -6.48
CA PHE A 207 7.66 0.97 -7.44
C PHE A 207 8.09 0.51 -8.82
N SER A 208 9.23 0.99 -9.31
CA SER A 208 9.78 0.62 -10.61
C SER A 208 10.06 -0.88 -10.71
N PHE A 209 10.77 -1.50 -9.75
CA PHE A 209 11.00 -2.94 -9.82
C PHE A 209 9.71 -3.76 -9.71
N THR A 210 8.71 -3.29 -8.96
CA THR A 210 7.39 -3.93 -8.95
C THR A 210 6.76 -3.88 -10.33
N CYS A 211 6.60 -2.68 -10.90
CA CYS A 211 6.01 -2.46 -12.22
C CYS A 211 6.72 -3.24 -13.33
N GLY A 212 8.05 -3.21 -13.36
CA GLY A 212 8.84 -3.98 -14.31
C GLY A 212 8.66 -5.50 -14.14
N ALA A 213 8.56 -5.98 -12.90
CA ALA A 213 8.45 -7.42 -12.63
C ALA A 213 7.07 -8.00 -12.93
N ILE A 214 6.00 -7.32 -12.53
CA ILE A 214 4.64 -7.90 -12.54
C ILE A 214 3.74 -7.32 -13.64
N ALA A 215 4.08 -6.15 -14.20
CA ALA A 215 3.28 -5.47 -15.21
C ALA A 215 3.99 -5.31 -16.56
N ASP A 216 5.25 -5.76 -16.70
CA ASP A 216 6.04 -5.68 -17.93
C ASP A 216 6.16 -4.23 -18.44
N ILE A 217 6.31 -3.29 -17.50
CA ILE A 217 6.57 -1.88 -17.78
C ILE A 217 8.08 -1.70 -17.98
N ASP A 218 8.47 -0.94 -19.00
CA ASP A 218 9.87 -0.57 -19.23
C ASP A 218 10.28 0.44 -18.16
N ILE A 219 11.33 0.12 -17.40
CA ILE A 219 11.78 0.91 -16.25
C ILE A 219 13.25 1.30 -16.41
N ASP A 220 13.63 2.45 -15.83
CA ASP A 220 15.03 2.82 -15.67
C ASP A 220 15.64 2.08 -14.46
N ALA A 221 16.05 0.83 -14.69
CA ALA A 221 16.69 0.02 -13.67
C ALA A 221 18.05 0.61 -13.23
N GLU A 222 18.74 1.37 -14.09
CA GLU A 222 20.01 2.01 -13.74
C GLU A 222 19.78 3.15 -12.75
N ALA A 223 18.79 4.01 -12.99
CA ALA A 223 18.38 5.06 -12.06
C ALA A 223 17.96 4.49 -10.70
N CYS A 224 17.21 3.39 -10.69
CA CYS A 224 16.83 2.69 -9.45
C CYS A 224 18.06 2.17 -8.67
N VAL A 225 19.08 1.68 -9.37
CA VAL A 225 20.33 1.21 -8.75
C VAL A 225 21.15 2.38 -8.22
N GLU A 226 21.26 3.47 -8.97
CA GLU A 226 21.90 4.71 -8.51
C GLU A 226 21.20 5.28 -7.28
N PHE A 227 19.86 5.24 -7.25
CA PHE A 227 19.09 5.57 -6.06
C PHE A 227 19.54 4.75 -4.86
N LEU A 228 19.59 3.41 -4.99
CA LEU A 228 19.98 2.53 -3.87
C LEU A 228 21.43 2.73 -3.43
N ARG A 229 22.32 3.20 -4.32
CA ARG A 229 23.72 3.53 -4.01
C ARG A 229 23.85 4.86 -3.26
N ASP A 230 23.05 5.86 -3.64
CA ASP A 230 23.07 7.19 -3.03
C ASP A 230 22.24 7.27 -1.73
N ALA A 231 21.25 6.39 -1.57
CA ALA A 231 20.37 6.36 -0.40
C ALA A 231 21.15 6.21 0.92
N PRO A 232 20.91 7.10 1.91
CA PRO A 232 21.59 7.01 3.19
C PRO A 232 21.20 5.73 3.93
N LEU A 233 22.19 5.06 4.52
CA LEU A 233 22.00 3.87 5.37
C LEU A 233 21.77 4.22 6.85
N ASP A 234 21.98 5.49 7.23
CA ASP A 234 21.51 5.99 8.52
C ASP A 234 19.98 6.11 8.44
N LEU A 235 19.27 5.40 9.32
CA LEU A 235 17.81 5.37 9.34
C LEU A 235 17.21 6.43 10.27
N ILE A 236 18.03 7.22 10.97
CA ILE A 236 17.56 8.30 11.83
C ILE A 236 16.93 9.39 10.97
N GLU A 237 15.67 9.74 11.26
CA GLU A 237 14.93 10.78 10.54
C GLU A 237 15.34 12.18 11.04
N TRP A 238 16.55 12.59 10.66
CA TRP A 238 17.04 13.97 10.82
C TRP A 238 16.17 14.93 10.03
N THR A 239 15.89 16.11 10.59
CA THR A 239 15.19 17.15 9.84
C THR A 239 16.12 17.76 8.79
N VAL A 240 15.74 17.61 7.53
CA VAL A 240 16.37 18.24 6.38
C VAL A 240 15.45 19.35 5.88
N ASP A 241 15.96 20.57 5.83
CA ASP A 241 15.26 21.76 5.34
C ASP A 241 15.92 22.23 4.03
N ASN A 242 15.29 21.88 2.91
CA ASN A 242 15.70 22.30 1.58
C ASN A 242 14.98 23.58 1.11
N SER A 243 14.11 24.19 1.93
CA SER A 243 13.29 25.34 1.53
C SER A 243 14.07 26.65 1.35
N SER A 244 15.29 26.70 1.89
CA SER A 244 16.18 27.87 1.86
C SER A 244 17.27 27.78 0.79
N ARG A 245 17.28 26.70 -0.01
CA ARG A 245 18.26 26.50 -1.08
C ARG A 245 18.05 27.49 -2.22
N GLU A 246 19.14 27.96 -2.80
CA GLU A 246 19.12 28.92 -3.90
C GLU A 246 18.94 28.26 -5.28
N ASP A 247 19.12 26.93 -5.37
CA ASP A 247 19.11 26.15 -6.61
C ASP A 247 17.81 25.36 -6.87
N VAL A 248 16.78 25.59 -6.06
CA VAL A 248 15.44 24.98 -6.16
C VAL A 248 14.36 26.00 -5.84
N SER A 249 13.14 25.74 -6.30
CA SER A 249 11.96 26.59 -6.07
C SER A 249 10.89 25.84 -5.28
N LEU A 250 10.11 26.58 -4.47
CA LEU A 250 8.96 26.00 -3.77
C LEU A 250 7.72 25.95 -4.66
N VAL A 251 7.09 24.78 -4.72
CA VAL A 251 5.86 24.49 -5.47
C VAL A 251 4.81 23.80 -4.58
N ARG A 252 3.59 23.64 -5.09
CA ARG A 252 2.45 22.96 -4.44
C ARG A 252 1.72 22.04 -5.42
N SER A 253 2.47 21.18 -6.09
CA SER A 253 1.97 20.25 -7.09
C SER A 253 2.90 19.03 -7.17
N PRO A 254 2.40 17.78 -7.16
CA PRO A 254 0.98 17.43 -7.23
C PRO A 254 0.20 17.61 -5.90
N GLU A 255 0.81 17.43 -4.71
CA GLU A 255 0.08 17.63 -3.45
C GLU A 255 -0.07 19.13 -3.11
N LEU A 256 -1.30 19.55 -2.79
CA LEU A 256 -1.63 20.96 -2.56
C LEU A 256 -1.26 21.47 -1.15
N ASP A 257 -1.23 20.58 -0.16
CA ASP A 257 -1.11 20.93 1.26
C ASP A 257 0.33 21.14 1.71
N HIS A 258 1.30 20.55 1.01
CA HIS A 258 2.70 20.55 1.39
C HIS A 258 3.56 21.42 0.47
N TRP A 259 4.54 22.12 1.06
CA TRP A 259 5.58 22.76 0.27
C TRP A 259 6.50 21.70 -0.32
N GLN A 260 6.64 21.73 -1.63
CA GLN A 260 7.46 20.82 -2.39
C GLN A 260 8.54 21.57 -3.15
N LEU A 261 9.52 20.84 -3.66
CA LEU A 261 10.55 21.36 -4.56
C LEU A 261 10.11 21.17 -6.02
N ASP A 262 10.58 22.06 -6.90
CA ASP A 262 10.35 22.03 -8.35
C ASP A 262 11.10 20.92 -9.09
N ARG A 263 12.02 20.23 -8.41
CA ARG A 263 12.73 19.04 -8.90
C ARG A 263 13.03 18.08 -7.75
N LEU A 264 13.17 16.80 -8.08
CA LEU A 264 13.61 15.80 -7.14
C LEU A 264 15.11 15.99 -6.84
N LEU A 265 15.45 16.02 -5.56
CA LEU A 265 16.85 16.03 -5.12
C LEU A 265 17.39 14.60 -5.02
N PRO A 266 18.72 14.40 -5.11
CA PRO A 266 19.34 13.11 -4.86
C PRO A 266 18.92 12.52 -3.50
N PRO A 267 18.77 11.18 -3.37
CA PRO A 267 18.52 10.52 -2.08
C PRO A 267 19.36 11.04 -0.90
N SER A 268 20.65 11.30 -1.09
CA SER A 268 21.59 11.78 -0.07
C SER A 268 21.33 13.22 0.39
N GLU A 269 20.55 14.00 -0.35
CA GLU A 269 20.16 15.38 -0.02
C GLU A 269 18.73 15.47 0.55
N ARG A 270 18.07 14.33 0.78
CA ARG A 270 16.71 14.24 1.31
C ARG A 270 16.72 13.63 2.72
N ALA A 271 15.66 13.91 3.47
CA ALA A 271 15.45 13.21 4.75
C ALA A 271 15.08 11.74 4.47
N VAL A 272 15.56 10.84 5.33
CA VAL A 272 15.14 9.44 5.36
C VAL A 272 13.62 9.38 5.53
N MET A 273 12.99 8.49 4.80
CA MET A 273 11.54 8.29 4.85
C MET A 273 11.17 6.87 4.45
N ARG A 274 9.93 6.49 4.74
CA ARG A 274 9.28 5.32 4.14
C ARG A 274 8.72 5.68 2.76
N TRP A 275 8.43 4.67 1.94
CA TRP A 275 7.87 4.86 0.60
C TRP A 275 6.45 5.44 0.58
N ASP A 276 5.76 5.48 1.72
CA ASP A 276 4.43 6.10 1.88
C ASP A 276 4.50 7.62 2.13
N LYS A 277 5.59 8.26 1.74
CA LYS A 277 5.88 9.67 2.01
C LYS A 277 6.29 10.39 0.74
N ASN A 278 5.89 11.65 0.67
CA ASN A 278 6.20 12.53 -0.44
C ASN A 278 7.71 12.86 -0.55
N PRO A 279 8.41 12.37 -1.59
CA PRO A 279 9.84 12.61 -1.78
C PRO A 279 10.15 14.03 -2.23
N TRP A 280 9.15 14.80 -2.68
CA TRP A 280 9.27 16.19 -3.14
C TRP A 280 9.19 17.21 -2.01
N SER A 281 8.83 16.78 -0.79
CA SER A 281 8.69 17.68 0.36
C SER A 281 9.94 18.51 0.61
N ALA A 282 9.77 19.84 0.66
CA ALA A 282 10.86 20.78 0.86
C ALA A 282 11.49 20.70 2.26
N VAL A 283 10.70 20.32 3.27
CA VAL A 283 11.17 20.13 4.65
C VAL A 283 10.60 18.82 5.18
N ARG A 284 11.47 17.94 5.70
CA ARG A 284 11.06 16.63 6.22
C ARG A 284 11.97 16.16 7.35
N GLY A 285 11.43 15.34 8.25
CA GLY A 285 12.15 14.64 9.31
C GLY A 285 11.56 14.93 10.70
N PHE A 286 12.01 14.19 11.70
CA PHE A 286 11.50 14.24 13.08
C PHE A 286 12.56 14.68 14.08
N GLY A 287 13.47 15.58 13.68
CA GLY A 287 14.53 16.11 14.56
C GLY A 287 15.44 15.03 15.15
N GLY A 288 15.58 13.89 14.46
CA GLY A 288 16.36 12.74 14.93
C GLY A 288 15.75 12.00 16.13
N GLN A 289 14.45 12.18 16.40
CA GLN A 289 13.75 11.50 17.51
C GLN A 289 13.13 10.15 17.10
N VAL A 290 13.15 9.84 15.80
CA VAL A 290 12.56 8.63 15.22
C VAL A 290 13.60 7.99 14.31
N GLU A 291 13.63 6.66 14.33
CA GLU A 291 14.38 5.83 13.40
C GLU A 291 13.38 5.12 12.48
N SER A 292 13.63 5.19 11.18
CA SER A 292 12.82 4.54 10.16
C SER A 292 13.14 3.04 10.05
N THR A 293 12.45 2.35 9.15
CA THR A 293 12.67 0.91 8.93
C THR A 293 13.61 0.65 7.76
N GLY A 294 14.50 -0.34 7.91
CA GLY A 294 15.40 -0.79 6.84
C GLY A 294 14.68 -1.42 5.64
N VAL A 295 13.37 -1.69 5.75
CA VAL A 295 12.53 -2.18 4.64
C VAL A 295 12.60 -1.25 3.42
N TYR A 296 12.76 0.06 3.65
CA TYR A 296 12.95 1.07 2.61
C TYR A 296 14.02 0.68 1.58
N TRP A 297 15.17 0.19 2.06
CA TRP A 297 16.29 -0.21 1.22
C TRP A 297 16.27 -1.71 0.90
N LEU A 298 16.00 -2.54 1.91
CA LEU A 298 16.14 -4.00 1.81
C LEU A 298 15.14 -4.64 0.86
N LEU A 299 13.87 -4.23 0.90
CA LEU A 299 12.82 -4.81 0.07
C LEU A 299 13.09 -4.60 -1.43
N PRO A 300 13.27 -3.36 -1.93
CA PRO A 300 13.57 -3.14 -3.34
C PRO A 300 14.92 -3.73 -3.76
N TYR A 301 15.94 -3.71 -2.90
CA TYR A 301 17.21 -4.35 -3.23
C TYR A 301 17.05 -5.85 -3.49
N TRP A 302 16.41 -6.59 -2.57
CA TRP A 302 16.21 -8.03 -2.77
C TRP A 302 15.24 -8.34 -3.91
N MET A 303 14.24 -7.48 -4.13
CA MET A 303 13.35 -7.56 -5.29
C MET A 303 14.12 -7.42 -6.60
N GLY A 304 14.96 -6.39 -6.72
CA GLY A 304 15.81 -6.16 -7.88
C GLY A 304 16.79 -7.32 -8.14
N ARG A 305 17.34 -7.91 -7.08
CA ARG A 305 18.19 -9.13 -7.19
C ARG A 305 17.41 -10.36 -7.62
N TYR A 306 16.18 -10.54 -7.12
CA TYR A 306 15.33 -11.69 -7.44
C TYR A 306 14.83 -11.64 -8.90
N TYR A 307 14.36 -10.49 -9.36
CA TYR A 307 13.86 -10.30 -10.73
C TYR A 307 14.95 -10.01 -11.76
N GLY A 308 16.21 -9.87 -11.33
CA GLY A 308 17.36 -9.71 -12.22
C GLY A 308 17.62 -8.29 -12.70
N PHE A 309 16.92 -7.28 -12.15
CA PHE A 309 17.24 -5.86 -12.39
C PHE A 309 18.60 -5.47 -11.80
N ILE A 310 19.04 -6.17 -10.74
CA ILE A 310 20.34 -5.96 -10.11
C ILE A 310 21.20 -7.23 -10.31
N GLY A 311 22.33 -7.06 -10.99
CA GLY A 311 23.31 -8.13 -11.20
C GLY A 311 23.95 -8.64 -9.89
N ALA A 312 24.59 -9.81 -9.97
CA ALA A 312 25.47 -10.25 -8.89
C ALA A 312 26.66 -9.29 -8.77
N ALA A 313 27.14 -9.08 -7.54
CA ALA A 313 28.39 -8.35 -7.34
C ALA A 313 29.53 -9.12 -8.04
N GLU A 314 30.28 -8.42 -8.89
CA GLU A 314 31.58 -8.90 -9.38
C GLU A 314 32.62 -8.92 -8.25
#